data_AF-A0A7X7YB55-F1
#
_entry.id   AF-A0A7X7YB55-F1
#
_cell.length_a   1.000
_cell.length_b   1.000
_cell.length_c   1.000
_cell.angle_alpha   90.00
_cell.angle_beta   90.00
_cell.angle_gamma   90.00
#
_symmetry.space_group_name_H-M   'P 1'
#
loop_
_entity.id
_entity.type
_entity.pdbx_description
1 polymer ?
#
loop_
_entity_poly.entity_id
_entity_poly.type
_entity_poly.pdbx_seq_one_letter_code
_entity_poly.pdbx_strand_id
1 'polypeptide(L)'
;MRKTSLLLVITLLLSSFFLQASFAENDFNIMIDGEKFELAAPHTFINWRTMITIDSGLLEKLGAKAVYEENEGKIRIDSEYSTVELTLNESDAYIYRKFDFTGIPETIEMDVAPFVENGSVYIPLRFAVEGIGAKVDWDGLSKSVLITTNADYDIIPVERPVEYEEVNIQDIPDDLADWVEANRMTGGIWFKTLDNKTYILICAGEKPTGGYSMQLESITMVAPGSIYVTAQVISPAPDMMVTQVLTYPYILIVIEDEEILNVDGIISDGTIPGEETVSTIGAAISTEDITDMTLYNLMGEKVKTYAPEEYPAIVEAFNNAVIDDSFYIMMLAGNRLVISLTDGTVIEMTSYGSETNIVAAISSQEADGEFKSLHLICPEIAKILLEGVIE
;
A
#
# COMPACT_ATOMS: atom_id res chain seq x y z
N MET A 1 -19.36 69.80 54.64
CA MET A 1 -19.71 68.37 54.44
C MET A 1 -20.08 68.07 52.97
N ARG A 2 -19.24 68.45 51.99
CA ARG A 2 -19.52 68.22 50.55
C ARG A 2 -18.35 67.62 49.76
N LYS A 3 -17.20 67.36 50.41
CA LYS A 3 -15.98 66.85 49.75
C LYS A 3 -15.64 65.40 50.11
N THR A 4 -16.29 64.81 51.11
CA THR A 4 -16.04 63.42 51.54
C THR A 4 -16.86 62.39 50.75
N SER A 5 -18.03 62.74 50.22
CA SER A 5 -18.81 61.83 49.35
C SER A 5 -18.21 61.67 47.95
N LEU A 6 -17.46 62.66 47.44
CA LEU A 6 -16.88 62.57 46.10
C LEU A 6 -15.68 61.61 46.06
N LEU A 7 -14.93 61.50 47.15
CA LEU A 7 -13.80 60.59 47.23
C LEU A 7 -14.26 59.12 47.28
N LEU A 8 -15.34 58.83 48.00
CA LEU A 8 -15.85 57.46 48.15
C LEU A 8 -16.39 56.89 46.81
N VAL A 9 -17.03 57.74 46.00
CA VAL A 9 -17.55 57.37 44.67
C VAL A 9 -16.42 57.14 43.66
N ILE A 10 -15.32 57.89 43.76
CA ILE A 10 -14.16 57.71 42.88
C ILE A 10 -13.37 56.43 43.22
N THR A 11 -13.28 56.04 44.50
CA THR A 11 -12.70 54.74 44.87
C THR A 11 -13.58 53.54 44.47
N LEU A 12 -14.91 53.67 44.52
CA LEU A 12 -15.81 52.58 44.09
C LEU A 12 -15.79 52.39 42.55
N LEU A 13 -15.56 53.48 41.79
CA LEU A 13 -15.40 53.46 40.34
C LEU A 13 -14.01 52.95 39.88
N LEU A 14 -12.98 53.05 40.72
CA LEU A 14 -11.66 52.47 40.43
C LEU A 14 -11.59 50.96 40.72
N SER A 15 -12.42 50.43 41.64
CA SER A 15 -12.48 48.98 41.90
C SER A 15 -13.21 48.19 40.81
N SER A 16 -14.07 48.84 40.02
CA SER A 16 -14.74 48.24 38.85
C SER A 16 -13.85 48.16 37.60
N PHE A 17 -12.61 48.65 37.66
CA PHE A 17 -11.63 48.55 36.57
C PHE A 17 -10.66 47.36 36.69
N PHE A 18 -10.87 46.47 37.68
CA PHE A 18 -10.45 45.07 37.55
C PHE A 18 -11.48 44.33 36.70
N LEU A 19 -11.65 44.78 35.45
CA LEU A 19 -12.06 43.88 34.38
C LEU A 19 -10.99 42.80 34.37
N GLN A 20 -11.42 41.59 34.71
CA GLN A 20 -10.67 40.38 34.42
C GLN A 20 -10.22 40.50 32.97
N ALA A 21 -8.92 40.62 32.75
CA ALA A 21 -8.35 40.20 31.49
C ALA A 21 -8.67 38.71 31.44
N SER A 22 -9.78 38.36 30.79
CA SER A 22 -9.95 37.03 30.23
C SER A 22 -8.72 36.86 29.35
N PHE A 23 -7.76 36.06 29.81
CA PHE A 23 -6.70 35.62 28.93
C PHE A 23 -7.44 34.98 27.75
N ALA A 24 -7.23 35.55 26.56
CA ALA A 24 -7.68 34.94 25.34
C ALA A 24 -7.18 33.49 25.38
N GLU A 25 -8.12 32.57 25.42
CA GLU A 25 -7.93 31.16 25.21
C GLU A 25 -7.00 31.03 24.00
N ASN A 26 -5.88 30.31 24.14
CA ASN A 26 -5.03 30.09 22.99
C ASN A 26 -5.91 29.40 21.95
N ASP A 27 -6.24 30.12 20.86
CA ASP A 27 -7.11 29.67 19.77
C ASP A 27 -6.52 28.44 19.06
N PHE A 28 -6.46 27.31 19.75
CA PHE A 28 -6.13 26.01 19.20
C PHE A 28 -7.35 25.55 18.42
N ASN A 29 -7.16 25.30 17.12
CA ASN A 29 -8.22 24.85 16.24
C ASN A 29 -7.84 23.49 15.64
N ILE A 30 -8.86 22.70 15.32
CA ILE A 30 -8.71 21.50 14.50
C ILE A 30 -9.60 21.70 13.27
N MET A 31 -9.04 21.44 12.10
CA MET A 31 -9.75 21.46 10.83
C MET A 31 -9.67 20.05 10.23
N ILE A 32 -10.79 19.47 9.82
CA ILE A 32 -10.87 18.19 9.12
C ILE A 32 -11.44 18.47 7.74
N ASP A 33 -10.67 18.19 6.69
CA ASP A 33 -11.07 18.44 5.29
C ASP A 33 -11.59 19.87 5.04
N GLY A 34 -11.01 20.84 5.75
CA GLY A 34 -11.39 22.25 5.66
C GLY A 34 -12.58 22.66 6.54
N GLU A 35 -13.21 21.73 7.26
CA GLU A 35 -14.28 22.02 8.23
C GLU A 35 -13.73 22.08 9.66
N LYS A 36 -14.20 23.05 10.45
CA LYS A 36 -13.76 23.17 11.85
C LYS A 36 -14.34 22.04 12.71
N PHE A 37 -13.50 21.43 13.53
CA PHE A 37 -13.87 20.41 14.52
C PHE A 37 -13.61 20.91 15.95
N GLU A 38 -14.58 20.69 16.83
CA GLU A 38 -14.50 21.03 18.25
C GLU A 38 -14.33 19.75 19.08
N LEU A 39 -13.29 19.69 19.91
CA LEU A 39 -13.05 18.52 20.77
C LEU A 39 -14.13 18.42 21.84
N ALA A 40 -14.61 17.20 22.09
CA ALA A 40 -15.56 16.92 23.16
C ALA A 40 -14.90 16.85 24.56
N ALA A 41 -13.56 16.79 24.60
CA ALA A 41 -12.76 16.67 25.81
C ALA A 41 -11.49 17.52 25.75
N PRO A 42 -10.79 17.74 26.87
CA PRO A 42 -9.62 18.62 26.93
C PRO A 42 -8.46 18.13 26.05
N HIS A 43 -7.65 19.09 25.60
CA HIS A 43 -6.33 18.85 25.02
C HIS A 43 -5.26 19.51 25.89
N THR A 44 -4.01 19.10 25.71
CA THR A 44 -2.85 19.77 26.33
C THR A 44 -1.67 19.77 25.37
N PHE A 45 -0.61 20.49 25.70
CA PHE A 45 0.63 20.50 24.93
C PHE A 45 1.78 20.00 25.79
N ILE A 46 2.49 18.98 25.30
CA ILE A 46 3.69 18.44 25.93
C ILE A 46 4.79 18.42 24.88
N ASN A 47 5.95 19.00 25.19
CA ASN A 47 7.09 19.09 24.27
C ASN A 47 6.71 19.54 22.85
N TRP A 48 5.85 20.56 22.74
CA TRP A 48 5.34 21.09 21.46
C TRP A 48 4.44 20.13 20.66
N ARG A 49 4.06 18.98 21.23
CA ARG A 49 3.08 18.05 20.67
C ARG A 49 1.71 18.32 21.26
N THR A 50 0.69 18.30 20.40
CA THR A 50 -0.71 18.33 20.81
C THR A 50 -1.10 16.96 21.35
N MET A 51 -1.56 16.94 22.60
CA MET A 51 -2.07 15.75 23.26
C MET A 51 -3.59 15.84 23.35
N ILE A 52 -4.29 14.81 22.90
CA ILE A 52 -5.75 14.70 23.01
C ILE A 52 -6.11 13.51 23.89
N THR A 53 -7.30 13.55 24.49
CA THR A 53 -7.82 12.37 25.17
C THR A 53 -8.44 11.39 24.17
N ILE A 54 -8.41 10.09 24.51
CA ILE A 54 -9.02 9.04 23.67
C ILE A 54 -10.53 9.23 23.45
N ASP A 55 -11.21 9.95 24.36
CA ASP A 55 -12.63 10.30 24.34
C ASP A 55 -12.90 11.73 23.80
N SER A 56 -11.93 12.35 23.13
CA SER A 56 -12.06 13.68 22.53
C SER A 56 -13.08 13.80 21.39
N GLY A 57 -13.66 12.69 20.95
CA GLY A 57 -14.58 12.61 19.81
C GLY A 57 -13.89 12.70 18.45
N LEU A 58 -12.60 13.06 18.40
CA LEU A 58 -11.86 13.19 17.14
C LEU A 58 -11.71 11.83 16.43
N LEU A 59 -11.30 10.79 17.17
CA LEU A 59 -11.07 9.47 16.58
C LEU A 59 -12.37 8.85 16.06
N GLU A 60 -13.47 8.99 16.80
CA GLU A 60 -14.80 8.54 16.37
C GLU A 60 -15.25 9.29 15.09
N LYS A 61 -15.02 10.61 15.04
CA LYS A 61 -15.30 11.42 13.85
C LYS A 61 -14.50 10.95 12.62
N LEU A 62 -13.31 10.39 12.83
CA LEU A 62 -12.45 9.82 11.80
C LEU A 62 -12.71 8.32 11.55
N GLY A 63 -13.77 7.74 12.12
CA GLY A 63 -14.15 6.33 11.90
C GLY A 63 -13.34 5.33 12.71
N ALA A 64 -12.62 5.77 13.74
CA ALA A 64 -11.84 4.91 14.63
C ALA A 64 -12.42 4.83 16.04
N LYS A 65 -12.19 3.69 16.71
CA LYS A 65 -12.58 3.44 18.10
C LYS A 65 -11.34 3.26 18.98
N ALA A 66 -11.18 4.13 19.98
CA ALA A 66 -10.11 4.00 20.95
C ALA A 66 -10.58 3.33 22.25
N VAL A 67 -9.79 2.41 22.78
CA VAL A 67 -10.02 1.71 24.04
C VAL A 67 -8.73 1.73 24.86
N TYR A 68 -8.85 1.99 26.17
CA TYR A 68 -7.76 1.84 27.12
C TYR A 68 -7.97 0.57 27.96
N GLU A 69 -6.98 -0.30 27.95
CA GLU A 69 -6.95 -1.56 28.67
C GLU A 69 -6.09 -1.42 29.93
N GLU A 70 -6.73 -1.03 31.03
CA GLU A 70 -6.05 -0.61 32.27
C GLU A 70 -5.10 -1.68 32.85
N ASN A 71 -5.45 -2.97 32.70
CA ASN A 71 -4.62 -4.07 33.22
C ASN A 71 -3.30 -4.22 32.46
N GLU A 72 -3.25 -3.84 31.19
CA GLU A 72 -2.07 -3.95 30.32
C GLU A 72 -1.36 -2.61 30.13
N GLY A 73 -1.98 -1.50 30.52
CA GLY A 73 -1.47 -0.15 30.25
C GLY A 73 -1.48 0.19 28.75
N LYS A 74 -2.29 -0.51 27.96
CA LYS A 74 -2.34 -0.38 26.51
C LYS A 74 -3.50 0.48 26.05
N ILE A 75 -3.25 1.29 25.03
CA ILE A 75 -4.26 2.05 24.29
C ILE A 75 -4.35 1.42 22.90
N ARG A 76 -5.53 0.96 22.52
CA ARG A 76 -5.79 0.38 21.20
C ARG A 76 -6.77 1.27 20.44
N ILE A 77 -6.36 1.76 19.28
CA ILE A 77 -7.16 2.59 18.37
C ILE A 77 -7.43 1.77 17.12
N ASP A 78 -8.68 1.37 16.93
CA ASP A 78 -9.09 0.46 15.87
C ASP A 78 -9.87 1.23 14.79
N SER A 79 -9.40 1.22 13.55
CA SER A 79 -10.06 1.81 12.38
C SER A 79 -10.42 0.73 11.36
N GLU A 80 -10.94 1.11 10.19
CA GLU A 80 -11.20 0.16 9.10
C GLU A 80 -9.93 -0.53 8.60
N TYR A 81 -8.82 0.22 8.44
CA TYR A 81 -7.61 -0.26 7.77
C TYR A 81 -6.45 -0.59 8.70
N SER A 82 -6.48 -0.13 9.95
CA SER A 82 -5.40 -0.36 10.90
C SER A 82 -5.87 -0.48 12.34
N THR A 83 -5.02 -1.06 13.16
CA THR A 83 -5.05 -0.93 14.61
C THR A 83 -3.75 -0.28 15.05
N VAL A 84 -3.85 0.83 15.76
CA VAL A 84 -2.72 1.47 16.45
C VAL A 84 -2.71 1.01 17.91
N GLU A 85 -1.58 0.49 18.38
CA GLU A 85 -1.34 0.17 19.78
C GLU A 85 -0.26 1.06 20.37
N LEU A 86 -0.56 1.65 21.52
CA LEU A 86 0.35 2.48 22.30
C LEU A 86 0.42 1.95 23.73
N THR A 87 1.57 2.09 24.38
CA THR A 87 1.73 1.74 25.79
C THR A 87 1.94 2.99 26.65
N LEU A 88 1.30 3.04 27.81
CA LEU A 88 1.47 4.16 28.73
C LEU A 88 2.93 4.35 29.16
N ASN A 89 3.39 5.60 29.08
CA ASN A 89 4.76 6.05 29.41
C ASN A 89 5.86 5.45 28.53
N GLU A 90 5.52 4.80 27.42
CA GLU A 90 6.47 4.32 26.41
C GLU A 90 6.33 5.15 25.13
N SER A 91 7.45 5.42 24.48
CA SER A 91 7.51 6.20 23.23
C SER A 91 7.29 5.32 22.00
N ASP A 92 7.43 4.01 22.12
CA ASP A 92 7.24 3.11 20.99
C ASP A 92 5.74 2.89 20.74
N ALA A 93 5.38 2.91 19.47
CA ALA A 93 4.04 2.65 19.01
C ALA A 93 4.04 1.61 17.89
N TYR A 94 2.96 0.83 17.84
CA TYR A 94 2.80 -0.27 16.91
C TYR A 94 1.58 -0.02 16.03
N ILE A 95 1.75 -0.04 14.72
CA ILE A 95 0.65 0.06 13.78
C ILE A 95 0.52 -1.29 13.08
N TYR A 96 -0.56 -2.00 13.39
CA TYR A 96 -0.97 -3.20 12.68
C TYR A 96 -1.86 -2.75 11.53
N ARG A 97 -1.40 -2.87 10.29
CA ARG A 97 -2.31 -2.70 9.17
C ARG A 97 -3.18 -3.96 9.12
N LYS A 98 -4.50 -3.81 9.14
CA LYS A 98 -5.42 -4.97 9.20
C LYS A 98 -5.35 -5.85 7.96
N PHE A 99 -4.80 -5.29 6.90
CA PHE A 99 -4.55 -5.98 5.65
C PHE A 99 -3.05 -6.34 5.49
N ASP A 100 -2.19 -6.06 6.48
CA ASP A 100 -0.83 -6.60 6.50
C ASP A 100 -0.85 -8.03 7.06
N PHE A 101 -0.69 -9.00 6.16
CA PHE A 101 -0.71 -10.43 6.47
C PHE A 101 0.64 -10.97 6.98
N THR A 102 1.68 -10.14 7.12
CA THR A 102 2.93 -10.54 7.79
C THR A 102 2.73 -10.76 9.29
N GLY A 103 1.71 -10.09 9.86
CA GLY A 103 1.45 -10.07 11.30
C GLY A 103 2.48 -9.26 12.10
N ILE A 104 3.39 -8.54 11.43
CA ILE A 104 4.42 -7.72 12.06
C ILE A 104 3.94 -6.27 12.08
N PRO A 105 3.84 -5.61 13.24
CA PRO A 105 3.47 -4.20 13.28
C PRO A 105 4.60 -3.29 12.79
N GLU A 106 4.23 -2.23 12.09
CA GLU A 106 5.11 -1.08 11.88
C GLU A 106 5.42 -0.46 13.25
N THR A 107 6.71 -0.33 13.58
CA THR A 107 7.14 0.26 14.85
C THR A 107 7.64 1.68 14.63
N ILE A 108 7.04 2.64 15.31
CA ILE A 108 7.38 4.06 15.21
C ILE A 108 7.70 4.60 16.60
N GLU A 109 8.83 5.29 16.72
CA GLU A 109 9.19 6.02 17.94
C GLU A 109 8.50 7.41 17.96
N MET A 110 7.72 7.67 19.00
CA MET A 110 7.03 8.93 19.23
C MET A 110 7.86 9.87 20.11
N ASP A 111 7.83 11.18 19.84
CA ASP A 111 8.54 12.17 20.67
C ASP A 111 7.97 12.32 22.10
N VAL A 112 6.71 11.92 22.29
CA VAL A 112 6.00 12.02 23.57
C VAL A 112 5.17 10.78 23.76
N ALA A 113 5.41 10.09 24.88
CA ALA A 113 4.65 8.91 25.28
C ALA A 113 3.21 9.27 25.71
N PRO A 114 2.24 8.35 25.54
CA PRO A 114 0.94 8.45 26.17
C PRO A 114 1.04 8.51 27.69
N PHE A 115 0.12 9.21 28.34
CA PHE A 115 0.10 9.32 29.79
C PHE A 115 -1.33 9.43 30.33
N VAL A 116 -1.47 9.23 31.65
CA VAL A 116 -2.74 9.44 32.36
C VAL A 116 -2.62 10.68 33.21
N GLU A 117 -3.58 11.59 33.08
CA GLU A 117 -3.71 12.76 33.95
C GLU A 117 -5.19 12.98 34.30
N ASN A 118 -5.48 13.17 35.59
CA ASN A 118 -6.84 13.38 36.11
C ASN A 118 -7.87 12.31 35.70
N GLY A 119 -7.42 11.07 35.46
CA GLY A 119 -8.27 9.96 35.04
C GLY A 119 -8.55 9.90 33.53
N SER A 120 -7.98 10.81 32.75
CA SER A 120 -8.05 10.79 31.29
C SER A 120 -6.74 10.27 30.69
N VAL A 121 -6.86 9.47 29.63
CA VAL A 121 -5.72 8.94 28.87
C VAL A 121 -5.42 9.89 27.72
N TYR A 122 -4.24 10.48 27.74
CA TYR A 122 -3.74 11.39 26.71
C TYR A 122 -2.81 10.68 25.75
N ILE A 123 -3.01 10.93 24.46
CA ILE A 123 -2.21 10.39 23.36
C ILE A 123 -1.76 11.51 22.42
N PRO A 124 -0.64 11.36 21.69
CA PRO A 124 -0.23 12.33 20.67
C PRO A 124 -1.23 12.36 19.51
N LEU A 125 -1.83 13.53 19.24
CA LEU A 125 -2.86 13.67 18.19
C LEU A 125 -2.34 13.19 16.84
N ARG A 126 -1.17 13.69 16.41
CA ARG A 126 -0.61 13.39 15.09
C ARG A 126 -0.50 11.89 14.88
N PHE A 127 0.11 11.21 15.85
CA PHE A 127 0.34 9.78 15.75
C PHE A 127 -0.96 8.99 15.68
N ALA A 128 -1.92 9.32 16.55
CA ALA A 128 -3.23 8.68 16.57
C ALA A 128 -4.00 8.82 15.26
N VAL A 129 -3.84 9.97 14.58
CA VAL A 129 -4.54 10.30 13.33
C VAL A 129 -3.82 9.76 12.09
N GLU A 130 -2.49 9.87 12.03
CA GLU A 130 -1.68 9.32 10.94
C GLU A 130 -1.66 7.78 10.96
N GLY A 131 -1.62 7.18 12.14
CA GLY A 131 -1.67 5.73 12.29
C GLY A 131 -2.97 5.10 11.78
N ILE A 132 -4.06 5.88 11.70
CA ILE A 132 -5.34 5.45 11.10
C ILE A 132 -5.53 5.90 9.64
N GLY A 133 -4.51 6.49 9.01
CA GLY A 133 -4.49 6.76 7.57
C GLY A 133 -4.80 8.20 7.13
N ALA A 134 -4.99 9.14 8.05
CA ALA A 134 -5.21 10.55 7.71
C ALA A 134 -3.92 11.38 7.80
N LYS A 135 -3.80 12.46 7.03
CA LYS A 135 -2.66 13.38 7.10
C LYS A 135 -2.84 14.42 8.19
N VAL A 136 -1.76 14.78 8.89
CA VAL A 136 -1.77 15.88 9.86
C VAL A 136 -0.70 16.94 9.58
N ASP A 137 -1.15 18.13 9.21
CA ASP A 137 -0.32 19.33 9.06
C ASP A 137 -0.59 20.34 10.20
N TRP A 138 0.35 21.26 10.42
CA TRP A 138 0.19 22.36 11.38
C TRP A 138 0.26 23.71 10.68
N ASP A 139 -0.78 24.52 10.83
CA ASP A 139 -0.76 25.92 10.43
C ASP A 139 -0.46 26.81 11.63
N GLY A 140 0.78 27.31 11.67
CA GLY A 140 1.24 28.20 12.74
C GLY A 140 0.59 29.59 12.75
N LEU A 141 0.01 30.05 11.64
CA LEU A 141 -0.67 31.35 11.58
C LEU A 141 -2.05 31.29 12.24
N SER A 142 -2.83 30.26 11.91
CA SER A 142 -4.16 30.04 12.48
C SER A 142 -4.14 29.18 13.76
N LYS A 143 -2.96 28.70 14.18
CA LYS A 143 -2.78 27.74 15.29
C LYS A 143 -3.69 26.52 15.13
N SER A 144 -3.77 26.03 13.90
CA SER A 144 -4.68 24.95 13.54
C SER A 144 -3.92 23.67 13.25
N VAL A 145 -4.44 22.56 13.78
CA VAL A 145 -4.15 21.22 13.25
C VAL A 145 -5.02 21.03 12.02
N LEU A 146 -4.40 20.76 10.88
CA LEU A 146 -5.08 20.48 9.62
C LEU A 146 -5.06 18.97 9.38
N ILE A 147 -6.22 18.35 9.34
CA ILE A 147 -6.40 16.93 9.09
C ILE A 147 -7.00 16.77 7.69
N THR A 148 -6.40 15.91 6.87
CA THR A 148 -6.92 15.54 5.56
C THR A 148 -7.18 14.04 5.55
N THR A 149 -8.45 13.65 5.40
CA THR A 149 -8.87 12.24 5.43
C THR A 149 -8.65 11.56 4.09
N ASN A 150 -8.84 12.30 2.99
CA ASN A 150 -8.46 11.91 1.63
C ASN A 150 -7.10 12.51 1.25
N ALA A 151 -6.11 12.41 2.13
CA ALA A 151 -4.76 12.57 1.63
C ALA A 151 -4.52 11.37 0.70
N ASP A 152 -3.98 11.60 -0.49
CA ASP A 152 -3.40 10.57 -1.36
C ASP A 152 -2.18 9.93 -0.64
N TYR A 153 -2.38 9.43 0.57
CA TYR A 153 -1.54 8.41 1.15
C TYR A 153 -1.99 7.11 0.54
N ASP A 154 -1.02 6.41 -0.01
CA ASP A 154 -1.04 5.01 -0.38
C ASP A 154 -1.80 4.19 0.67
N ILE A 155 -3.13 4.11 0.55
CA ILE A 155 -3.87 2.96 1.06
C ILE A 155 -3.41 1.86 0.12
N ILE A 156 -2.25 1.27 0.42
CA ILE A 156 -1.67 0.11 -0.27
C ILE A 156 -2.81 -0.88 -0.46
N PRO A 157 -3.36 -1.06 -1.67
CA PRO A 157 -4.27 -2.16 -1.88
C PRO A 157 -3.58 -3.49 -1.51
N VAL A 158 -4.18 -4.32 -0.70
CA VAL A 158 -3.49 -5.56 -0.37
C VAL A 158 -3.71 -6.55 -1.48
N GLU A 159 -2.69 -6.65 -2.35
CA GLU A 159 -2.47 -7.77 -3.24
C GLU A 159 -2.32 -9.06 -2.43
N ARG A 160 -3.44 -9.72 -2.14
CA ARG A 160 -3.42 -11.08 -1.59
C ARG A 160 -3.75 -12.09 -2.68
N PRO A 161 -3.03 -13.22 -2.77
CA PRO A 161 -3.47 -14.33 -3.59
C PRO A 161 -4.87 -14.76 -3.10
N VAL A 162 -5.73 -15.07 -4.05
CA VAL A 162 -7.08 -15.57 -3.74
C VAL A 162 -7.08 -17.07 -3.92
N GLU A 163 -7.56 -17.79 -2.91
CA GLU A 163 -7.77 -19.22 -3.01
C GLU A 163 -8.90 -19.49 -4.03
N TYR A 164 -8.64 -20.40 -4.96
CA TYR A 164 -9.57 -20.76 -6.02
C TYR A 164 -9.54 -22.26 -6.30
N GLU A 165 -10.65 -22.76 -6.85
CA GLU A 165 -10.73 -24.12 -7.38
C GLU A 165 -11.05 -24.06 -8.89
N GLU A 166 -10.31 -24.80 -9.71
CA GLU A 166 -10.69 -25.01 -11.11
C GLU A 166 -11.90 -25.96 -11.19
N VAL A 167 -12.90 -25.58 -11.98
CA VAL A 167 -14.17 -26.32 -12.06
C VAL A 167 -14.43 -26.77 -13.49
N ASN A 168 -14.89 -28.02 -13.63
CA ASN A 168 -15.32 -28.53 -14.93
C ASN A 168 -16.74 -28.03 -15.26
N ILE A 169 -16.98 -27.71 -16.54
CA ILE A 169 -18.30 -27.32 -17.04
C ILE A 169 -19.37 -28.42 -16.82
N GLN A 170 -18.96 -29.68 -16.70
CA GLN A 170 -19.88 -30.80 -16.44
C GLN A 170 -20.33 -30.89 -14.98
N ASP A 171 -19.61 -30.24 -14.07
CA ASP A 171 -19.81 -30.34 -12.62
C ASP A 171 -20.55 -29.11 -12.05
N ILE A 172 -20.98 -28.18 -12.91
CA ILE A 172 -21.68 -26.94 -12.53
C ILE A 172 -23.18 -26.96 -12.93
N PRO A 173 -24.02 -26.10 -12.32
CA PRO A 173 -25.43 -25.95 -12.70
C PRO A 173 -25.64 -25.55 -14.17
N ASP A 174 -26.74 -26.00 -14.76
CA ASP A 174 -27.09 -25.78 -16.19
C ASP A 174 -27.07 -24.29 -16.58
N ASP A 175 -27.55 -23.39 -15.70
CA ASP A 175 -27.61 -21.95 -15.98
C ASP A 175 -26.22 -21.29 -16.01
N LEU A 176 -25.26 -21.85 -15.28
CA LEU A 176 -23.87 -21.44 -15.31
C LEU A 176 -23.16 -22.03 -16.53
N ALA A 177 -23.45 -23.29 -16.87
CA ALA A 177 -22.93 -23.92 -18.09
C ALA A 177 -23.36 -23.16 -19.35
N ASP A 178 -24.64 -22.75 -19.44
CA ASP A 178 -25.15 -21.92 -20.53
C ASP A 178 -24.41 -20.57 -20.62
N TRP A 179 -24.11 -19.95 -19.48
CA TRP A 179 -23.32 -18.70 -19.42
C TRP A 179 -21.88 -18.92 -19.89
N VAL A 180 -21.25 -20.04 -19.53
CA VAL A 180 -19.90 -20.39 -20.01
C VAL A 180 -19.91 -20.57 -21.53
N GLU A 181 -20.84 -21.35 -22.08
CA GLU A 181 -20.94 -21.58 -23.53
C GLU A 181 -21.22 -20.30 -24.31
N ALA A 182 -22.00 -19.37 -23.76
CA ALA A 182 -22.28 -18.09 -24.40
C ALA A 182 -21.05 -17.18 -24.53
N ASN A 183 -20.07 -17.28 -23.63
CA ASN A 183 -18.92 -16.37 -23.57
C ASN A 183 -17.63 -17.01 -24.10
N ARG A 184 -17.45 -18.33 -23.96
CA ARG A 184 -16.15 -19.00 -24.16
C ARG A 184 -15.55 -18.89 -25.56
N MET A 185 -16.35 -18.55 -26.55
CA MET A 185 -15.88 -18.36 -27.94
C MET A 185 -15.20 -17.01 -28.16
N THR A 186 -15.46 -16.03 -27.29
CA THR A 186 -14.85 -14.70 -27.34
C THR A 186 -13.62 -14.69 -26.43
N GLY A 187 -12.58 -13.91 -26.75
CA GLY A 187 -11.44 -13.73 -25.85
C GLY A 187 -11.77 -12.71 -24.76
N GLY A 188 -11.34 -12.97 -23.52
CA GLY A 188 -11.60 -12.06 -22.39
C GLY A 188 -11.74 -12.76 -21.04
N ILE A 189 -12.08 -11.96 -20.03
CA ILE A 189 -12.31 -12.38 -18.66
C ILE A 189 -13.75 -11.98 -18.29
N TRP A 190 -14.51 -12.93 -17.77
CA TRP A 190 -15.87 -12.71 -17.28
C TRP A 190 -16.01 -13.25 -15.88
N PHE A 191 -16.92 -12.67 -15.10
CA PHE A 191 -17.28 -13.23 -13.81
C PHE A 191 -18.78 -13.20 -13.57
N LYS A 192 -19.26 -14.14 -12.75
CA LYS A 192 -20.66 -14.23 -12.32
C LYS A 192 -20.69 -14.74 -10.89
N THR A 193 -21.46 -14.06 -10.03
CA THR A 193 -21.66 -14.48 -8.64
C THR A 193 -22.99 -15.23 -8.49
N LEU A 194 -22.94 -16.41 -7.87
CA LEU A 194 -24.10 -17.26 -7.59
C LEU A 194 -23.88 -18.00 -6.26
N ASP A 195 -24.90 -18.02 -5.38
CA ASP A 195 -24.88 -18.78 -4.12
C ASP A 195 -23.61 -18.57 -3.27
N ASN A 196 -23.20 -17.29 -3.10
CA ASN A 196 -22.00 -16.91 -2.33
C ASN A 196 -20.67 -17.40 -2.92
N LYS A 197 -20.66 -17.74 -4.21
CA LYS A 197 -19.48 -18.11 -4.97
C LYS A 197 -19.32 -17.20 -6.17
N THR A 198 -18.11 -16.77 -6.45
CA THR A 198 -17.79 -16.04 -7.68
C THR A 198 -17.08 -16.96 -8.65
N TYR A 199 -17.69 -17.15 -9.80
CA TYR A 199 -17.12 -17.91 -10.91
C TYR A 199 -16.44 -16.96 -11.87
N ILE A 200 -15.19 -17.23 -12.22
CA ILE A 200 -14.40 -16.44 -13.17
C ILE A 200 -14.07 -17.33 -14.36
N LEU A 201 -14.43 -16.86 -15.55
CA LEU A 201 -14.21 -17.51 -16.83
C LEU A 201 -13.16 -16.72 -17.61
N ILE A 202 -12.07 -17.38 -17.98
CA ILE A 202 -10.91 -16.78 -18.65
C ILE A 202 -10.76 -17.48 -20.00
N CYS A 203 -10.97 -16.77 -21.11
CA CYS A 203 -11.00 -17.39 -22.44
C CYS A 203 -9.95 -16.80 -23.38
N ALA A 204 -9.26 -17.70 -24.09
CA ALA A 204 -8.27 -17.34 -25.12
C ALA A 204 -8.88 -16.78 -26.40
N GLY A 205 -10.20 -16.92 -26.58
CA GLY A 205 -10.89 -16.74 -27.85
C GLY A 205 -10.57 -17.85 -28.87
N GLU A 206 -10.85 -17.56 -30.14
CA GLU A 206 -10.65 -18.52 -31.24
C GLU A 206 -9.16 -18.83 -31.46
N LYS A 207 -8.82 -20.13 -31.54
CA LYS A 207 -7.49 -20.61 -31.92
C LYS A 207 -7.57 -21.52 -33.15
N PRO A 208 -6.58 -21.45 -34.07
CA PRO A 208 -6.67 -22.03 -35.41
C PRO A 208 -6.59 -23.57 -35.44
N THR A 209 -6.02 -24.19 -34.42
CA THR A 209 -5.82 -25.64 -34.35
C THR A 209 -6.16 -26.18 -32.96
N GLY A 210 -6.22 -27.49 -32.83
CA GLY A 210 -6.08 -28.15 -31.52
C GLY A 210 -4.69 -27.96 -30.94
N GLY A 211 -4.54 -28.26 -29.64
CA GLY A 211 -3.27 -28.21 -28.93
C GLY A 211 -2.95 -26.89 -28.22
N TYR A 212 -3.77 -25.86 -28.40
CA TYR A 212 -3.74 -24.67 -27.54
C TYR A 212 -4.36 -24.99 -26.19
N SER A 213 -3.78 -24.44 -25.12
CA SER A 213 -4.32 -24.52 -23.76
C SER A 213 -4.21 -23.18 -23.06
N MET A 214 -4.86 -23.06 -21.91
CA MET A 214 -4.76 -21.91 -21.02
C MET A 214 -3.99 -22.33 -19.78
N GLN A 215 -3.21 -21.42 -19.24
CA GLN A 215 -2.57 -21.52 -17.94
C GLN A 215 -2.94 -20.28 -17.13
N LEU A 216 -3.45 -20.48 -15.92
CA LEU A 216 -3.62 -19.39 -14.96
C LEU A 216 -2.26 -19.16 -14.29
N GLU A 217 -1.77 -17.93 -14.31
CA GLU A 217 -0.50 -17.57 -13.70
C GLU A 217 -0.73 -17.02 -12.28
N SER A 218 -1.69 -16.11 -12.12
CA SER A 218 -2.05 -15.55 -10.83
C SER A 218 -3.51 -15.10 -10.75
N ILE A 219 -4.01 -15.06 -9.52
CA ILE A 219 -5.25 -14.39 -9.17
C ILE A 219 -5.08 -13.68 -7.83
N THR A 220 -5.25 -12.36 -7.87
CA THR A 220 -4.89 -11.50 -6.77
C THR A 220 -6.04 -10.56 -6.47
N MET A 221 -6.44 -10.43 -5.21
CA MET A 221 -7.34 -9.37 -4.80
C MET A 221 -6.52 -8.09 -4.72
N VAL A 222 -6.80 -7.10 -5.57
CA VAL A 222 -6.05 -5.85 -5.69
C VAL A 222 -6.75 -4.67 -5.03
N ALA A 223 -7.92 -4.87 -4.44
CA ALA A 223 -8.64 -3.97 -3.53
C ALA A 223 -9.81 -4.77 -2.93
N PRO A 224 -10.45 -4.32 -1.83
CA PRO A 224 -11.65 -4.98 -1.32
C PRO A 224 -12.69 -5.20 -2.45
N GLY A 225 -13.01 -6.47 -2.72
CA GLY A 225 -13.94 -6.88 -3.78
C GLY A 225 -13.43 -6.74 -5.22
N SER A 226 -12.17 -6.37 -5.46
CA SER A 226 -11.59 -6.24 -6.81
C SER A 226 -10.51 -7.29 -7.03
N ILE A 227 -10.66 -8.10 -8.08
CA ILE A 227 -9.71 -9.14 -8.46
C ILE A 227 -8.97 -8.74 -9.73
N TYR A 228 -7.67 -9.03 -9.78
CA TYR A 228 -6.85 -9.01 -10.98
C TYR A 228 -6.35 -10.42 -11.32
N VAL A 229 -6.47 -10.80 -12.58
CA VAL A 229 -6.15 -12.13 -13.10
C VAL A 229 -5.05 -12.03 -14.16
N THR A 230 -4.03 -12.86 -14.07
CA THR A 230 -3.07 -13.04 -15.16
C THR A 230 -3.14 -14.47 -15.68
N ALA A 231 -3.29 -14.62 -16.99
CA ALA A 231 -3.35 -15.92 -17.63
C ALA A 231 -2.58 -15.91 -18.95
N GLN A 232 -2.14 -17.09 -19.37
CA GLN A 232 -1.36 -17.29 -20.58
C GLN A 232 -2.02 -18.33 -21.48
N VAL A 233 -2.06 -18.04 -22.78
CA VAL A 233 -2.36 -19.01 -23.83
C VAL A 233 -1.08 -19.75 -24.18
N ILE A 234 -1.08 -21.06 -23.95
CA ILE A 234 0.01 -21.94 -24.32
C ILE A 234 -0.24 -22.46 -25.74
N SER A 235 0.66 -22.11 -26.65
CA SER A 235 0.65 -22.62 -28.03
C SER A 235 1.18 -24.06 -28.10
N PRO A 236 0.66 -24.90 -29.01
CA PRO A 236 1.23 -26.23 -29.24
C PRO A 236 2.66 -26.11 -29.78
N ALA A 237 3.53 -27.06 -29.41
CA ALA A 237 4.91 -27.07 -29.88
C ALA A 237 4.99 -27.15 -31.42
N PRO A 238 5.99 -26.53 -32.08
CA PRO A 238 6.06 -26.46 -33.55
C PRO A 238 6.04 -27.81 -34.28
N ASP A 239 6.51 -28.87 -33.63
CA ASP A 239 6.57 -30.24 -34.13
C ASP A 239 5.42 -31.13 -33.63
N MET A 240 4.53 -30.59 -32.79
CA MET A 240 3.36 -31.30 -32.30
C MET A 240 2.34 -31.54 -33.42
N MET A 241 1.89 -32.78 -33.57
CA MET A 241 0.76 -33.07 -34.45
C MET A 241 -0.52 -32.51 -33.83
N VAL A 242 -1.11 -31.53 -34.50
CA VAL A 242 -2.35 -30.87 -34.07
C VAL A 242 -3.51 -31.08 -35.05
N THR A 243 -4.73 -31.09 -34.53
CA THR A 243 -5.94 -31.13 -35.36
C THR A 243 -6.18 -29.77 -36.01
N GLN A 244 -6.58 -29.76 -37.27
CA GLN A 244 -6.84 -28.53 -38.03
C GLN A 244 -8.30 -28.09 -37.88
N VAL A 245 -8.71 -27.81 -36.63
CA VAL A 245 -10.07 -27.40 -36.26
C VAL A 245 -9.97 -26.24 -35.28
N LEU A 246 -10.87 -25.27 -35.41
CA LEU A 246 -10.98 -24.15 -34.48
C LEU A 246 -11.23 -24.67 -33.06
N THR A 247 -10.49 -24.12 -32.11
CA THR A 247 -10.67 -24.41 -30.68
C THR A 247 -10.85 -23.13 -29.87
N TYR A 248 -11.41 -23.30 -28.67
CA TYR A 248 -11.71 -22.20 -27.74
C TYR A 248 -11.22 -22.59 -26.34
N PRO A 249 -9.91 -22.52 -26.08
CA PRO A 249 -9.33 -22.79 -24.77
C PRO A 249 -9.85 -21.80 -23.72
N TYR A 250 -10.21 -22.31 -22.54
CA TYR A 250 -10.64 -21.49 -21.40
C TYR A 250 -10.27 -22.16 -20.08
N ILE A 251 -10.24 -21.37 -19.02
CA ILE A 251 -10.21 -21.82 -17.62
C ILE A 251 -11.48 -21.30 -16.95
N LEU A 252 -12.10 -22.13 -16.12
CA LEU A 252 -13.18 -21.74 -15.23
C LEU A 252 -12.73 -22.02 -13.80
N ILE A 253 -12.73 -20.98 -12.97
CA ILE A 253 -12.43 -21.09 -11.54
C ILE A 253 -13.61 -20.62 -10.70
N VAL A 254 -13.63 -21.08 -9.45
CA VAL A 254 -14.56 -20.62 -8.43
C VAL A 254 -13.79 -20.14 -7.20
N ILE A 255 -14.28 -19.05 -6.62
CA ILE A 255 -13.81 -18.49 -5.36
C ILE A 255 -14.97 -18.53 -4.36
N GLU A 256 -14.70 -19.06 -3.17
CA GLU A 256 -15.62 -19.02 -2.03
C GLU A 256 -15.34 -17.77 -1.19
N ASP A 257 -15.90 -16.60 -1.57
CA ASP A 257 -15.72 -15.34 -0.83
C ASP A 257 -16.93 -14.39 -0.99
N GLU A 258 -17.18 -13.58 0.05
CA GLU A 258 -18.29 -12.63 0.11
C GLU A 258 -17.88 -11.29 -0.51
N GLU A 259 -18.59 -10.90 -1.58
CA GLU A 259 -18.56 -9.58 -2.27
C GLU A 259 -17.39 -9.29 -3.23
N ILE A 260 -17.21 -10.13 -4.27
CA ILE A 260 -16.47 -9.70 -5.47
C ILE A 260 -17.34 -8.75 -6.31
N LEU A 261 -16.87 -7.50 -6.43
CA LEU A 261 -17.51 -6.40 -7.14
C LEU A 261 -16.96 -6.25 -8.57
N ASN A 262 -15.68 -6.52 -8.78
CA ASN A 262 -15.03 -6.40 -10.08
C ASN A 262 -13.95 -7.48 -10.29
N VAL A 263 -13.77 -7.90 -11.54
CA VAL A 263 -12.68 -8.76 -11.99
C VAL A 263 -12.11 -8.17 -13.27
N ASP A 264 -10.80 -7.89 -13.27
CA ASP A 264 -10.04 -7.43 -14.43
C ASP A 264 -8.79 -8.30 -14.61
N GLY A 265 -8.03 -8.10 -15.69
CA GLY A 265 -6.81 -8.85 -15.90
C GLY A 265 -6.31 -8.89 -17.33
N ILE A 266 -5.20 -9.62 -17.52
CA ILE A 266 -4.57 -9.82 -18.82
C ILE A 266 -4.52 -11.30 -19.22
N ILE A 267 -4.65 -11.54 -20.52
CA ILE A 267 -4.47 -12.84 -21.15
C ILE A 267 -3.36 -12.71 -22.19
N SER A 268 -2.17 -13.21 -21.89
CA SER A 268 -1.02 -13.20 -22.81
C SER A 268 -1.13 -14.34 -23.81
N ASP A 269 -0.71 -14.18 -25.07
CA ASP A 269 -0.85 -15.22 -26.11
C ASP A 269 0.43 -16.04 -26.38
N GLY A 270 1.43 -15.91 -25.51
CA GLY A 270 2.74 -16.56 -25.64
C GLY A 270 3.62 -15.94 -26.75
N THR A 271 3.09 -15.00 -27.52
CA THR A 271 3.84 -14.04 -28.34
C THR A 271 3.75 -12.73 -27.58
N ILE A 272 4.85 -12.15 -27.09
CA ILE A 272 4.77 -10.83 -26.45
C ILE A 272 4.56 -9.79 -27.57
N PRO A 273 3.36 -9.22 -27.77
CA PRO A 273 3.11 -8.27 -28.82
C PRO A 273 3.40 -6.88 -28.26
N GLY A 274 4.60 -6.35 -28.53
CA GLY A 274 4.86 -4.91 -28.42
C GLY A 274 4.97 -4.33 -27.01
N GLU A 275 5.41 -5.11 -26.03
CA GLU A 275 5.76 -4.55 -24.72
C GLU A 275 7.12 -3.85 -24.80
N GLU A 276 7.19 -2.65 -24.25
CA GLU A 276 8.42 -1.93 -24.05
C GLU A 276 9.33 -2.78 -23.12
N THR A 277 10.58 -3.00 -23.48
CA THR A 277 11.62 -3.55 -22.60
C THR A 277 12.51 -2.42 -22.11
N VAL A 278 13.28 -2.67 -21.05
CA VAL A 278 14.34 -1.75 -20.58
C VAL A 278 15.22 -1.27 -21.74
N SER A 279 15.56 -2.18 -22.66
CA SER A 279 16.34 -1.83 -23.86
C SER A 279 15.58 -0.92 -24.84
N THR A 280 14.30 -1.19 -25.12
CA THR A 280 13.56 -0.41 -26.11
C THR A 280 13.18 0.99 -25.62
N ILE A 281 13.11 1.20 -24.30
CA ILE A 281 12.89 2.53 -23.70
C ILE A 281 14.19 3.31 -23.46
N GLY A 282 15.32 2.79 -23.91
CA GLY A 282 16.63 3.44 -23.81
C GLY A 282 17.26 3.43 -22.41
N ALA A 283 16.86 2.49 -21.54
CA ALA A 283 17.40 2.34 -20.17
C ALA A 283 18.40 1.17 -20.04
N ALA A 284 18.84 0.58 -21.16
CA ALA A 284 19.81 -0.53 -21.14
C ALA A 284 21.17 -0.11 -20.55
N ILE A 285 21.80 -1.04 -19.86
CA ILE A 285 23.16 -0.88 -19.29
C ILE A 285 24.17 -1.84 -19.92
N SER A 286 25.45 -1.49 -19.84
CA SER A 286 26.57 -2.33 -20.28
C SER A 286 27.37 -2.83 -19.09
N THR A 287 27.87 -4.07 -19.18
CA THR A 287 28.76 -4.64 -18.16
C THR A 287 30.06 -3.86 -17.99
N GLU A 288 30.52 -3.17 -19.05
CA GLU A 288 31.76 -2.38 -19.04
C GLU A 288 31.65 -1.12 -18.18
N ASP A 289 30.42 -0.64 -17.97
CA ASP A 289 30.15 0.62 -17.26
C ASP A 289 29.91 0.38 -15.76
N ILE A 290 29.90 -0.87 -15.28
CA ILE A 290 29.62 -1.22 -13.89
C ILE A 290 30.86 -1.03 -13.02
N THR A 291 30.71 -0.26 -11.95
CA THR A 291 31.74 -0.03 -10.92
C THR A 291 31.58 -0.90 -9.68
N ASP A 292 30.33 -1.14 -9.25
CA ASP A 292 29.99 -2.01 -8.11
C ASP A 292 28.62 -2.66 -8.36
N MET A 293 28.48 -3.92 -7.94
CA MET A 293 27.20 -4.62 -7.91
C MET A 293 27.09 -5.39 -6.58
N THR A 294 26.19 -4.96 -5.71
CA THR A 294 26.09 -5.49 -4.34
C THR A 294 24.63 -5.73 -3.95
N LEU A 295 24.39 -6.90 -3.34
CA LEU A 295 23.14 -7.33 -2.72
C LEU A 295 23.15 -6.98 -1.23
N TYR A 296 22.06 -6.39 -0.75
CA TYR A 296 21.81 -6.01 0.64
C TYR A 296 20.53 -6.65 1.16
N ASN A 297 20.43 -6.97 2.45
CA ASN A 297 19.17 -7.40 3.05
C ASN A 297 18.29 -6.19 3.43
N LEU A 298 17.08 -6.44 3.93
CA LEU A 298 16.14 -5.39 4.37
C LEU A 298 16.68 -4.50 5.51
N MET A 299 17.62 -5.00 6.31
CA MET A 299 18.29 -4.24 7.37
C MET A 299 19.45 -3.38 6.84
N GLY A 300 19.70 -3.39 5.53
CA GLY A 300 20.78 -2.66 4.87
C GLY A 300 22.15 -3.31 5.02
N GLU A 301 22.22 -4.54 5.52
CA GLU A 301 23.46 -5.28 5.66
C GLU A 301 23.86 -5.92 4.34
N LYS A 302 25.17 -5.92 4.05
CA LYS A 302 25.70 -6.51 2.82
C LYS A 302 25.58 -8.04 2.85
N VAL A 303 24.89 -8.60 1.86
CA VAL A 303 24.74 -10.05 1.66
C VAL A 303 25.82 -10.58 0.73
N LYS A 304 25.99 -9.96 -0.46
CA LYS A 304 26.96 -10.40 -1.48
C LYS A 304 27.42 -9.23 -2.34
N THR A 305 28.71 -9.16 -2.66
CA THR A 305 29.21 -8.32 -3.77
C THR A 305 29.57 -9.24 -4.93
N TYR A 306 29.06 -8.96 -6.13
CA TYR A 306 29.24 -9.79 -7.31
C TYR A 306 30.58 -9.50 -7.98
N ALA A 307 31.18 -10.54 -8.57
CA ALA A 307 32.40 -10.40 -9.36
C ALA A 307 32.07 -10.06 -10.84
N PRO A 308 32.97 -9.41 -11.60
CA PRO A 308 32.71 -9.02 -12.99
C PRO A 308 32.27 -10.16 -13.92
N GLU A 309 32.71 -11.39 -13.66
CA GLU A 309 32.28 -12.59 -14.37
C GLU A 309 30.79 -12.96 -14.19
N GLU A 310 30.15 -12.45 -13.13
CA GLU A 310 28.73 -12.70 -12.83
C GLU A 310 27.81 -11.62 -13.43
N TYR A 311 28.35 -10.46 -13.84
CA TYR A 311 27.57 -9.34 -14.36
C TYR A 311 26.77 -9.65 -15.62
N PRO A 312 27.30 -10.39 -16.63
CA PRO A 312 26.61 -10.56 -17.90
C PRO A 312 25.21 -11.15 -17.77
N ALA A 313 25.01 -12.13 -16.89
CA ALA A 313 23.70 -12.76 -16.70
C ALA A 313 22.67 -11.81 -16.10
N ILE A 314 23.07 -10.98 -15.12
CA ILE A 314 22.20 -10.01 -14.46
C ILE A 314 21.88 -8.85 -15.40
N VAL A 315 22.87 -8.37 -16.16
CA VAL A 315 22.69 -7.31 -17.16
C VAL A 315 21.80 -7.77 -18.31
N GLU A 316 21.96 -9.00 -18.79
CA GLU A 316 21.11 -9.58 -19.82
C GLU A 316 19.65 -9.70 -19.34
N ALA A 317 19.44 -10.20 -18.13
CA ALA A 317 18.12 -10.28 -17.52
C ALA A 317 17.46 -8.90 -17.37
N PHE A 318 18.20 -7.90 -16.87
CA PHE A 318 17.70 -6.54 -16.71
C PHE A 318 17.36 -5.88 -18.05
N ASN A 319 18.26 -5.94 -19.03
CA ASN A 319 18.06 -5.30 -20.33
C ASN A 319 16.90 -5.90 -21.14
N ASN A 320 16.62 -7.18 -20.94
CA ASN A 320 15.51 -7.90 -21.57
C ASN A 320 14.22 -7.87 -20.75
N ALA A 321 14.25 -7.32 -19.53
CA ALA A 321 13.08 -7.21 -18.69
C ALA A 321 12.00 -6.37 -19.37
N VAL A 322 10.78 -6.87 -19.27
CA VAL A 322 9.60 -6.25 -19.88
C VAL A 322 9.06 -5.20 -18.92
N ILE A 323 8.76 -4.01 -19.43
CA ILE A 323 8.04 -2.97 -18.69
C ILE A 323 6.60 -3.42 -18.50
N ASP A 324 6.18 -3.40 -17.25
CA ASP A 324 4.82 -3.69 -16.86
C ASP A 324 4.18 -2.44 -16.26
N ASP A 325 3.27 -1.82 -17.01
CA ASP A 325 2.52 -0.64 -16.56
C ASP A 325 1.41 -0.99 -15.55
N SER A 326 1.31 -2.26 -15.13
CA SER A 326 0.38 -2.69 -14.10
C SER A 326 0.75 -2.06 -12.75
N PHE A 327 -0.28 -1.55 -12.07
CA PHE A 327 -0.15 -0.94 -10.75
C PHE A 327 0.20 -2.02 -9.72
N TYR A 328 1.42 -1.95 -9.17
CA TYR A 328 1.89 -2.82 -8.08
C TYR A 328 2.16 -2.02 -6.83
N ILE A 329 2.06 -2.69 -5.69
CA ILE A 329 2.20 -2.03 -4.42
C ILE A 329 3.42 -2.53 -3.69
N MET A 330 4.27 -1.56 -3.33
CA MET A 330 5.58 -1.83 -2.77
C MET A 330 5.48 -2.21 -1.29
N MET A 331 5.44 -3.51 -1.00
CA MET A 331 5.96 -4.04 0.27
C MET A 331 7.35 -4.57 -0.01
N LEU A 332 8.41 -3.95 0.53
CA LEU A 332 9.78 -4.45 0.33
C LEU A 332 9.89 -5.85 0.94
N ALA A 333 10.04 -6.87 0.10
CA ALA A 333 10.24 -8.24 0.52
C ALA A 333 11.36 -8.84 -0.31
N GLY A 334 12.34 -9.43 0.38
CA GLY A 334 13.58 -9.86 -0.25
C GLY A 334 14.76 -8.93 0.02
N ASN A 335 15.87 -9.28 -0.57
CA ASN A 335 17.06 -8.47 -0.67
C ASN A 335 16.87 -7.33 -1.68
N ARG A 336 17.83 -6.41 -1.67
CA ARG A 336 17.96 -5.28 -2.57
C ARG A 336 19.26 -5.39 -3.35
N LEU A 337 19.19 -5.39 -4.68
CA LEU A 337 20.36 -5.41 -5.56
C LEU A 337 20.66 -3.98 -6.03
N VAL A 338 21.89 -3.50 -5.80
CA VAL A 338 22.33 -2.18 -6.20
C VAL A 338 23.46 -2.31 -7.23
N ILE A 339 23.31 -1.63 -8.38
CA ILE A 339 24.30 -1.51 -9.44
C ILE A 339 24.73 -0.05 -9.55
N SER A 340 26.02 0.23 -9.45
CA SER A 340 26.60 1.57 -9.63
C SER A 340 27.38 1.65 -10.94
N LEU A 341 27.13 2.67 -11.75
CA LEU A 341 27.77 2.88 -13.05
C LEU A 341 28.85 3.98 -13.01
N THR A 342 29.73 3.99 -14.01
CA THR A 342 30.87 4.93 -14.11
C THR A 342 30.46 6.39 -14.31
N ASP A 343 29.27 6.64 -14.87
CA ASP A 343 28.69 7.97 -15.07
C ASP A 343 28.00 8.52 -13.80
N GLY A 344 27.99 7.76 -12.71
CA GLY A 344 27.33 8.11 -11.45
C GLY A 344 25.88 7.66 -11.35
N THR A 345 25.35 6.98 -12.37
CA THR A 345 24.01 6.37 -12.33
C THR A 345 24.00 5.20 -11.33
N VAL A 346 22.96 5.15 -10.51
CA VAL A 346 22.70 4.04 -9.58
C VAL A 346 21.35 3.42 -9.91
N ILE A 347 21.35 2.10 -10.09
CA ILE A 347 20.16 1.28 -10.30
C ILE A 347 19.94 0.43 -9.06
N GLU A 348 18.79 0.62 -8.43
CA GLU A 348 18.35 -0.11 -7.25
C GLU A 348 17.17 -1.00 -7.62
N MET A 349 17.34 -2.31 -7.48
CA MET A 349 16.31 -3.31 -7.76
C MET A 349 15.83 -3.97 -6.48
N THR A 350 14.51 -4.03 -6.31
CA THR A 350 13.85 -4.61 -5.15
C THR A 350 12.74 -5.56 -5.61
N SER A 351 12.60 -6.67 -4.88
CA SER A 351 11.43 -7.53 -4.99
C SER A 351 10.41 -7.06 -3.95
N TYR A 352 9.17 -7.42 -4.20
CA TYR A 352 8.05 -7.25 -3.29
C TYR A 352 7.42 -8.59 -2.92
N GLY A 353 8.21 -9.66 -2.96
CA GLY A 353 7.75 -11.02 -2.68
C GLY A 353 7.30 -11.77 -3.93
N SER A 354 7.30 -11.11 -5.10
CA SER A 354 7.03 -11.75 -6.39
C SER A 354 8.25 -12.54 -6.88
N GLU A 355 8.00 -13.77 -7.32
CA GLU A 355 9.02 -14.63 -7.97
C GLU A 355 9.30 -14.23 -9.42
N THR A 356 8.48 -13.34 -10.00
CA THR A 356 8.53 -12.99 -11.42
C THR A 356 8.75 -11.50 -11.67
N ASN A 357 8.38 -10.64 -10.73
CA ASN A 357 8.35 -9.19 -10.93
C ASN A 357 9.24 -8.46 -9.92
N ILE A 358 9.80 -7.34 -10.34
CA ILE A 358 10.67 -6.48 -9.54
C ILE A 358 10.39 -5.00 -9.84
N VAL A 359 10.84 -4.13 -8.95
CA VAL A 359 10.91 -2.68 -9.19
C VAL A 359 12.37 -2.28 -9.37
N ALA A 360 12.67 -1.47 -10.39
CA ALA A 360 13.98 -0.90 -10.63
C ALA A 360 13.91 0.63 -10.56
N ALA A 361 14.54 1.22 -9.55
CA ALA A 361 14.73 2.66 -9.41
C ALA A 361 16.08 3.07 -10.01
N ILE A 362 16.05 3.95 -11.01
CA ILE A 362 17.23 4.47 -11.69
C ILE A 362 17.40 5.94 -11.29
N SER A 363 18.57 6.29 -10.78
CA SER A 363 18.93 7.65 -10.38
C SER A 363 20.24 8.06 -11.05
N SER A 364 20.25 9.19 -11.78
CA SER A 364 21.47 9.77 -12.37
C SER A 364 21.93 11.00 -11.59
N GLN A 365 23.23 11.31 -11.63
CA GLN A 365 23.78 12.54 -11.02
C GLN A 365 23.83 13.75 -11.98
N GLU A 366 23.28 13.64 -13.19
CA GLU A 366 23.27 14.76 -14.15
C GLU A 366 22.18 15.79 -13.84
N ALA A 367 22.34 17.00 -14.39
CA ALA A 367 21.80 18.27 -13.87
C ALA A 367 20.26 18.44 -13.90
N ASP A 368 19.50 17.45 -14.35
CA ASP A 368 18.04 17.42 -14.32
C ASP A 368 17.44 16.49 -13.23
N GLY A 369 18.24 15.61 -12.62
CA GLY A 369 17.84 14.79 -11.48
C GLY A 369 16.67 13.86 -11.79
N GLU A 370 16.54 13.37 -13.03
CA GLU A 370 15.46 12.45 -13.40
C GLU A 370 15.56 11.13 -12.60
N PHE A 371 14.54 10.91 -11.76
CA PHE A 371 14.30 9.66 -11.06
C PHE A 371 13.30 8.84 -11.89
N LYS A 372 13.73 7.65 -12.36
CA LYS A 372 12.88 6.76 -13.15
C LYS A 372 12.66 5.46 -12.39
N SER A 373 11.41 5.18 -12.02
CA SER A 373 11.01 3.88 -11.49
C SER A 373 10.42 3.04 -12.61
N LEU A 374 10.89 1.81 -12.76
CA LEU A 374 10.40 0.84 -13.73
C LEU A 374 9.84 -0.38 -13.01
N HIS A 375 8.66 -0.81 -13.40
CA HIS A 375 8.07 -2.06 -12.97
C HIS A 375 8.39 -3.09 -14.03
N LEU A 376 9.03 -4.19 -13.61
CA LEU A 376 9.67 -5.11 -14.54
C LEU A 376 9.21 -6.55 -14.29
N ILE A 377 8.84 -7.24 -15.36
CA ILE A 377 8.77 -8.71 -15.36
C ILE A 377 10.20 -9.21 -15.60
N CYS A 378 10.84 -9.73 -14.55
CA CYS A 378 12.21 -10.21 -14.56
C CYS A 378 12.42 -11.35 -13.52
N PRO A 379 11.97 -12.58 -13.82
CA PRO A 379 12.03 -13.70 -12.87
C PRO A 379 13.45 -14.06 -12.42
N GLU A 380 14.44 -13.88 -13.29
CA GLU A 380 15.85 -14.18 -13.00
C GLU A 380 16.39 -13.32 -11.86
N ILE A 381 16.06 -12.01 -11.88
CA ILE A 381 16.48 -11.07 -10.83
C ILE A 381 15.56 -11.19 -9.62
N ALA A 382 14.26 -11.40 -9.81
CA ALA A 382 13.32 -11.66 -8.70
C ALA A 382 13.80 -12.82 -7.82
N LYS A 383 14.25 -13.92 -8.43
CA LYS A 383 14.83 -15.05 -7.72
C LYS A 383 16.07 -14.67 -6.90
N ILE A 384 16.99 -13.88 -7.45
CA ILE A 384 18.18 -13.38 -6.73
C ILE A 384 17.76 -12.56 -5.50
N LEU A 385 16.74 -11.72 -5.66
CA LEU A 385 16.26 -10.85 -4.58
C LEU A 385 15.59 -11.68 -3.47
N LEU A 386 14.93 -12.79 -3.79
CA LEU A 386 14.28 -13.66 -2.79
C LEU A 386 15.21 -14.71 -2.15
N GLU A 387 16.46 -14.85 -2.60
CA GLU A 387 17.40 -15.81 -2.03
C GLU A 387 17.63 -15.60 -0.51
N GLY A 388 17.43 -16.65 0.28
CA GLY A 388 17.67 -16.64 1.74
C GLY A 388 16.60 -15.93 2.57
N VAL A 389 15.49 -15.50 1.97
CA VAL A 389 14.34 -14.86 2.65
C VAL A 389 13.19 -15.85 2.89
N ILE A 390 13.16 -16.96 2.13
CA ILE A 390 12.19 -18.04 2.24
C ILE A 390 12.86 -19.26 2.90
N GLU A 391 12.90 -19.32 4.23
CA GLU A 391 13.17 -20.55 5.01
C GLU A 391 12.09 -20.79 6.06
#